data_AF-B8BJZ6-F1
#
_entry.id   AF-B8BJZ6-F1
#
_cell.length_a   1.000
_cell.length_b   1.000
_cell.length_c   1.000
_cell.angle_alpha   90.00
_cell.angle_beta   90.00
_cell.angle_gamma   90.00
#
_symmetry.space_group_name_H-M   'P 1'
#
loop_
_entity.id
_entity.type
_entity.pdbx_description
1 polymer ?
#
loop_
_entity_poly.entity_id
_entity_poly.type
_entity_poly.pdbx_seq_one_letter_code
_entity_poly.pdbx_strand_id
1 'polypeptide(L)'
;MPELHRLRLEFGARETLRMYGDFDFGIEHLSGLWDIRVDINYYSGGTDMDAEAVAAKDAITTASIIHPNRPLHDVRMHVTMMFTLKEAAQSVGLQSATKELNLGTDFQRTFVQIEDLDNPEVLRKLQQLLSPESSTRNQ
;
A
#
# COMPACT_ATOMS: atom_id res chain seq x y z
N MET A 1 13.99 -18.55 -15.99
CA MET A 1 13.41 -19.75 -15.33
C MET A 1 12.18 -20.19 -16.11
N PRO A 2 12.23 -21.29 -16.89
CA PRO A 2 11.14 -21.68 -17.79
C PRO A 2 9.94 -22.33 -17.10
N GLU A 3 10.12 -22.93 -15.92
CA GLU A 3 9.06 -23.62 -15.17
C GLU A 3 8.29 -22.69 -14.20
N LEU A 4 8.74 -21.45 -14.02
CA LEU A 4 8.11 -20.52 -13.08
C LEU A 4 6.92 -19.83 -13.77
N HIS A 5 5.73 -20.36 -13.53
CA HIS A 5 4.49 -19.85 -14.14
C HIS A 5 3.80 -18.75 -13.34
N ARG A 6 3.99 -18.71 -12.02
CA ARG A 6 3.36 -17.74 -11.13
C ARG A 6 4.40 -17.10 -10.23
N LEU A 7 4.35 -15.79 -10.11
CA LEU A 7 5.21 -15.02 -9.23
C LEU A 7 4.35 -14.19 -8.27
N ARG A 8 4.72 -14.21 -6.99
CA ARG A 8 4.14 -13.31 -5.98
C ARG A 8 5.24 -12.44 -5.40
N LEU A 9 5.03 -11.13 -5.42
CA LEU A 9 5.91 -10.13 -4.84
C LEU A 9 5.18 -9.36 -3.75
N GLU A 10 5.85 -9.10 -2.63
CA GLU A 10 5.35 -8.26 -1.56
C GLU A 10 6.51 -7.38 -1.06
N PHE A 11 6.35 -6.07 -1.08
CA PHE A 11 7.43 -5.15 -0.72
C PHE A 11 6.94 -3.77 -0.26
N GLY A 12 7.78 -3.06 0.49
CA GLY A 12 7.58 -1.65 0.83
C GLY A 12 8.16 -0.73 -0.24
N ALA A 13 7.34 0.15 -0.84
CA ALA A 13 7.77 0.96 -1.99
C ALA A 13 8.97 1.85 -1.66
N ARG A 14 8.90 2.56 -0.52
CA ARG A 14 9.95 3.46 -0.06
C ARG A 14 11.23 2.72 0.34
N GLU A 15 11.12 1.58 1.01
CA GLU A 15 12.25 0.74 1.38
C GLU A 15 12.97 0.19 0.15
N THR A 16 12.22 -0.33 -0.81
CA THR A 16 12.76 -0.85 -2.07
C THR A 16 13.49 0.25 -2.84
N LEU A 17 12.86 1.42 -3.03
CA LEU A 17 13.51 2.53 -3.73
C LEU A 17 14.79 3.00 -3.00
N ARG A 18 14.78 3.00 -1.67
CA ARG A 18 15.97 3.38 -0.88
C ARG A 18 17.10 2.36 -0.99
N MET A 19 16.79 1.07 -1.07
CA MET A 19 17.78 -0.01 -1.13
C MET A 19 18.37 -0.20 -2.53
N TYR A 20 17.53 -0.09 -3.56
CA TYR A 20 17.90 -0.47 -4.93
C TYR A 20 18.00 0.73 -5.89
N GLY A 21 17.40 1.87 -5.55
CA GLY A 21 17.46 3.10 -6.34
C GLY A 21 16.39 3.20 -7.44
N ASP A 22 15.77 2.08 -7.81
CA ASP A 22 14.70 2.00 -8.79
C ASP A 22 13.73 0.83 -8.51
N PHE A 23 12.78 0.62 -9.42
CA PHE A 23 11.85 -0.50 -9.43
C PHE A 23 12.07 -1.37 -10.67
N ASP A 24 13.19 -2.10 -10.69
CA ASP A 24 13.43 -3.17 -11.66
C ASP A 24 13.20 -4.55 -11.00
N PHE A 25 12.21 -5.28 -11.50
CA PHE A 25 11.81 -6.58 -10.95
C PHE A 25 12.45 -7.76 -11.71
N GLY A 26 13.17 -7.50 -12.81
CA GLY A 26 13.85 -8.53 -13.60
C GLY A 26 12.93 -9.62 -14.19
N ILE A 27 11.63 -9.32 -14.31
CA ILE A 27 10.64 -10.33 -14.73
C ILE A 27 10.80 -10.73 -16.20
N GLU A 28 11.47 -9.92 -17.02
CA GLU A 28 11.81 -10.21 -18.41
C GLU A 28 12.68 -11.47 -18.59
N HIS A 29 13.37 -11.90 -17.53
CA HIS A 29 14.16 -13.13 -17.52
C HIS A 29 13.34 -14.38 -17.14
N LEU A 30 12.06 -14.22 -16.83
CA LEU A 30 11.15 -15.27 -16.42
C LEU A 30 10.29 -15.75 -17.59
N SER A 31 10.94 -16.40 -18.56
CA SER A 31 10.31 -16.90 -19.79
C SER A 31 9.11 -17.85 -19.60
N GLY A 32 8.93 -18.41 -18.41
CA GLY A 32 7.79 -19.26 -18.07
C GLY A 32 6.59 -18.52 -17.49
N LEU A 33 6.69 -17.21 -17.23
CA LEU A 33 5.77 -16.48 -16.39
C LEU A 33 4.45 -16.16 -17.10
N TRP A 34 3.34 -16.44 -16.42
CA TRP A 34 1.97 -16.25 -16.90
C TRP A 34 1.09 -15.45 -15.93
N ASP A 35 1.46 -15.43 -14.65
CA ASP A 35 0.69 -14.76 -13.59
C ASP A 35 1.63 -14.06 -12.61
N ILE A 36 1.35 -12.80 -12.33
CA ILE A 36 2.02 -11.97 -11.34
C ILE A 36 0.97 -11.44 -10.36
N ARG A 37 1.23 -11.61 -9.07
CA ARG A 37 0.57 -10.85 -8.02
C ARG A 37 1.58 -9.99 -7.26
N VAL A 38 1.29 -8.71 -7.12
CA VAL A 38 2.14 -7.76 -6.39
C VAL A 38 1.34 -7.07 -5.30
N ASP A 39 1.80 -7.21 -4.06
CA ASP A 39 1.29 -6.50 -2.89
C ASP A 39 2.29 -5.37 -2.54
N ILE A 40 1.96 -4.11 -2.85
CA ILE A 40 2.79 -2.92 -2.62
C ILE A 40 2.36 -2.27 -1.31
N ASN A 41 3.24 -2.29 -0.31
CA ASN A 41 3.05 -1.62 0.97
C ASN A 41 3.65 -0.22 0.94
N TYR A 42 2.94 0.79 1.44
CA TYR A 42 3.48 2.14 1.60
C TYR A 42 2.93 2.82 2.85
N TYR A 43 3.66 3.82 3.34
CA TYR A 43 3.23 4.59 4.50
C TYR A 43 2.62 5.90 4.05
N SER A 44 1.47 6.27 4.58
CA SER A 44 0.93 7.62 4.40
C SER A 44 0.93 8.41 5.70
N GLY A 45 1.47 9.63 5.62
CA GLY A 45 1.33 10.67 6.64
C GLY A 45 0.19 11.66 6.37
N GLY A 46 -0.71 11.36 5.41
CA GLY A 46 -1.77 12.28 4.99
C GLY A 46 -2.70 11.71 3.90
N THR A 47 -3.32 12.59 3.12
CA THR A 47 -4.28 12.23 2.06
C THR A 47 -3.65 11.93 0.70
N ASP A 48 -2.35 12.19 0.53
CA ASP A 48 -1.69 12.03 -0.76
C ASP A 48 -1.15 10.60 -0.91
N MET A 49 -1.35 10.02 -2.10
CA MET A 49 -0.73 8.74 -2.48
C MET A 49 0.80 8.92 -2.51
N ASP A 50 1.51 7.97 -1.91
CA ASP A 50 2.97 7.93 -1.88
C ASP A 50 3.52 7.79 -3.30
N ALA A 51 4.38 8.72 -3.71
CA ALA A 51 4.87 8.81 -5.08
C ALA A 51 5.68 7.57 -5.46
N GLU A 52 6.39 7.00 -4.49
CA GLU A 52 7.16 5.77 -4.63
C GLU A 52 6.24 4.57 -4.86
N ALA A 53 5.10 4.49 -4.17
CA ALA A 53 4.09 3.45 -4.40
C ALA A 53 3.49 3.52 -5.82
N VAL A 54 3.20 4.73 -6.30
CA VAL A 54 2.71 4.95 -7.68
C VAL A 54 3.77 4.54 -8.69
N ALA A 55 5.02 4.98 -8.51
CA ALA A 55 6.12 4.62 -9.39
C ALA A 55 6.36 3.09 -9.43
N ALA A 56 6.25 2.41 -8.29
CA ALA A 56 6.35 0.95 -8.22
C ALA A 56 5.23 0.24 -9.01
N LYS A 57 3.99 0.73 -8.87
CA LYS A 57 2.84 0.20 -9.63
C LYS A 57 3.01 0.40 -11.13
N ASP A 58 3.45 1.57 -11.56
CA ASP A 58 3.69 1.85 -12.98
C ASP A 58 4.82 1.00 -13.56
N ALA A 59 5.89 0.78 -12.79
CA ALA A 59 7.01 -0.06 -13.19
C ALA A 59 6.59 -1.52 -13.40
N ILE A 60 5.89 -2.14 -12.44
CA ILE A 60 5.45 -3.54 -12.60
C ILE A 60 4.41 -3.68 -13.71
N THR A 61 3.51 -2.71 -13.86
CA THR A 61 2.51 -2.70 -14.92
C THR A 61 3.19 -2.63 -16.28
N THR A 62 4.15 -1.71 -16.44
CA THR A 62 4.94 -1.57 -17.67
C THR A 62 5.72 -2.84 -17.98
N ALA A 63 6.43 -3.39 -16.99
CA ALA A 63 7.19 -4.63 -17.14
C ALA A 63 6.29 -5.80 -17.59
N SER A 64 5.09 -5.91 -17.02
CA SER A 64 4.10 -6.94 -17.37
C SER A 64 3.59 -6.78 -18.81
N ILE A 65 3.40 -5.55 -19.29
CA ILE A 65 2.94 -5.25 -20.65
C ILE A 65 4.01 -5.61 -21.70
N ILE A 66 5.28 -5.32 -21.41
CA ILE A 66 6.40 -5.56 -22.34
C ILE A 66 6.94 -7.00 -22.27
N HIS A 67 6.59 -7.76 -21.23
CA HIS A 67 7.02 -9.15 -21.08
C HIS A 67 6.56 -10.02 -22.28
N PRO A 68 7.41 -10.92 -22.81
CA PRO A 68 7.09 -11.73 -23.99
C PRO A 68 5.77 -12.52 -23.90
N ASN A 69 5.45 -13.03 -22.72
CA ASN A 69 4.23 -13.80 -22.47
C ASN A 69 3.05 -12.95 -21.98
N ARG A 70 3.23 -11.65 -21.73
CA ARG A 70 2.24 -10.73 -21.15
C ARG A 70 1.46 -11.36 -19.99
N PRO A 71 2.12 -11.62 -18.85
CA PRO A 71 1.45 -12.27 -17.73
C PRO A 71 0.25 -11.45 -17.26
N LEU A 72 -0.77 -12.14 -16.78
CA LEU A 72 -1.84 -11.51 -16.02
C LEU A 72 -1.20 -10.87 -14.78
N HIS A 73 -1.51 -9.61 -14.49
CA HIS A 73 -1.00 -8.91 -13.32
C HIS A 73 -2.14 -8.47 -12.40
N ASP A 74 -2.04 -8.83 -11.12
CA ASP A 74 -2.89 -8.35 -10.02
C ASP A 74 -2.01 -7.51 -9.09
N VAL A 75 -2.15 -6.19 -9.17
CA VAL A 75 -1.36 -5.24 -8.35
C VAL A 75 -2.27 -4.63 -7.30
N ARG A 76 -1.92 -4.85 -6.03
CA ARG A 76 -2.65 -4.38 -4.86
C ARG A 76 -1.79 -3.41 -4.09
N MET A 77 -2.40 -2.32 -3.64
CA MET A 77 -1.73 -1.29 -2.86
C MET A 77 -2.31 -1.27 -1.45
N HIS A 78 -1.43 -1.39 -0.46
CA HIS A 78 -1.76 -1.41 0.96
C HIS A 78 -1.13 -0.19 1.61
N VAL A 79 -1.95 0.71 2.17
CA VAL A 79 -1.43 1.83 2.95
C VAL A 79 -1.35 1.44 4.42
N THR A 80 -0.22 1.77 5.03
CA THR A 80 -0.11 1.86 6.47
C THR A 80 -0.21 3.32 6.85
N MET A 81 -1.31 3.70 7.49
CA MET A 81 -1.48 5.04 8.02
C MET A 81 -0.86 5.14 9.40
N MET A 82 -0.10 6.22 9.62
CA MET A 82 0.40 6.58 10.93
C MET A 82 -0.57 7.55 11.58
N PHE A 83 -1.36 7.08 12.54
CA PHE A 83 -2.23 7.95 13.33
C PHE A 83 -1.52 8.40 14.60
N THR A 84 -1.78 9.63 15.03
CA THR A 84 -1.53 10.02 16.42
C THR A 84 -2.56 9.33 17.33
N LEU A 85 -2.22 9.11 18.60
CA LEU A 85 -3.11 8.44 19.57
C LEU A 85 -4.51 9.09 19.69
N LYS A 86 -4.61 10.41 19.41
CA LYS A 86 -5.87 11.17 19.37
C LYS A 86 -6.75 10.81 18.16
N GLU A 87 -6.14 10.58 17.00
CA GLU A 87 -6.83 10.18 15.76
C GLU A 87 -7.17 8.69 15.77
N ALA A 88 -6.31 7.85 16.36
CA ALA A 88 -6.59 6.43 16.58
C ALA A 88 -7.82 6.22 17.48
N ALA A 89 -7.99 7.04 18.53
CA ALA A 89 -9.18 6.99 19.37
C ALA A 89 -10.49 7.34 18.62
N GLN A 90 -10.40 8.11 17.52
CA GLN A 90 -11.53 8.46 16.65
C GLN A 90 -11.79 7.39 15.58
N SER A 91 -10.74 6.70 15.10
CA SER A 91 -10.86 5.63 14.12
C SER A 91 -11.37 4.29 14.68
N VAL A 92 -11.26 4.05 16.00
CA VAL A 92 -11.75 2.84 16.70
C VAL A 92 -13.28 2.63 16.57
N GLY A 93 -14.03 3.61 16.04
CA GLY A 93 -15.42 3.44 15.58
C GLY A 93 -15.61 2.51 14.37
N LEU A 94 -14.54 1.97 13.76
CA LEU A 94 -14.56 1.06 12.60
C LEU A 94 -13.83 -0.27 12.92
N GLN A 95 -14.40 -1.09 13.82
CA GLN A 95 -13.83 -2.39 14.23
C GLN A 95 -13.92 -3.53 13.20
N SER A 96 -14.34 -3.29 11.95
CA SER A 96 -14.58 -4.39 11.00
C SER A 96 -13.40 -4.75 10.09
N ALA A 97 -12.25 -4.07 10.15
CA ALA A 97 -11.16 -4.32 9.19
C ALA A 97 -9.73 -4.04 9.71
N THR A 98 -9.43 -4.25 11.00
CA THR A 98 -8.11 -3.93 11.57
C THR A 98 -7.38 -5.15 12.15
N LYS A 99 -6.16 -5.42 11.65
CA LYS A 99 -5.13 -6.18 12.39
C LYS A 99 -4.19 -5.17 13.05
N GLU A 100 -4.22 -5.09 14.36
CA GLU A 100 -3.31 -4.23 15.13
C GLU A 100 -1.87 -4.76 15.03
N LEU A 101 -0.96 -3.96 14.46
CA LEU A 101 0.47 -4.22 14.49
C LEU A 101 1.08 -3.52 15.72
N ASN A 102 1.16 -4.24 16.83
CA ASN A 102 1.82 -3.75 18.04
C ASN A 102 3.35 -3.84 17.88
N LEU A 103 3.97 -2.76 17.42
CA LEU A 103 5.42 -2.57 17.49
C LEU A 103 5.73 -1.61 18.65
N GLY A 104 6.40 -2.15 19.66
CA GLY A 104 6.62 -1.49 20.94
C GLY A 104 7.57 -0.28 20.89
N THR A 105 7.30 0.58 21.87
CA THR A 105 8.17 1.58 22.53
C THR A 105 8.50 2.89 21.81
N ASP A 106 8.05 3.96 22.45
CA ASP A 106 8.51 5.36 22.44
C ASP A 106 7.99 6.40 21.45
N PHE A 107 6.99 6.09 20.62
CA PHE A 107 6.17 7.14 20.02
C PHE A 107 4.70 6.76 20.12
N GLN A 108 3.86 7.67 20.66
CA GLN A 108 2.41 7.55 20.74
C GLN A 108 1.77 7.58 19.33
N ARG A 109 2.10 6.61 18.48
CA ARG A 109 1.62 6.49 17.12
C ARG A 109 1.09 5.07 16.92
N THR A 110 -0.16 4.99 16.49
CA THR A 110 -0.79 3.71 16.15
C THR A 110 -0.70 3.54 14.65
N PHE A 111 -0.16 2.41 14.21
CA PHE A 111 -0.10 2.04 12.80
C PHE A 111 -1.34 1.22 12.45
N VAL A 112 -2.04 1.64 11.40
CA VAL A 112 -3.21 0.90 10.89
C VAL A 112 -2.98 0.60 9.43
N GLN A 113 -2.97 -0.68 9.08
CA GLN A 113 -2.96 -1.13 7.69
C GLN A 113 -4.38 -1.12 7.13
N ILE A 114 -4.56 -0.52 5.96
CA ILE A 114 -5.86 -0.39 5.30
C ILE A 114 -5.76 -1.05 3.93
N GLU A 115 -6.62 -2.04 3.72
CA GLU A 115 -6.80 -2.76 2.47
C GLU A 115 -7.83 -2.02 1.59
N ASP A 116 -7.78 -2.24 0.27
CA ASP A 116 -8.77 -1.76 -0.72
C ASP A 116 -8.92 -0.22 -0.83
N LEU A 117 -7.80 0.51 -0.97
CA LEU A 117 -7.81 1.96 -1.27
C LEU A 117 -8.55 2.36 -2.55
N ASP A 118 -8.74 1.43 -3.49
CA ASP A 118 -9.50 1.68 -4.71
C ASP A 118 -11.01 1.79 -4.44
N ASN A 119 -11.46 1.46 -3.21
CA ASN A 119 -12.85 1.60 -2.79
C ASN A 119 -13.16 3.05 -2.37
N PRO A 120 -14.07 3.75 -3.07
CA PRO A 120 -14.40 5.15 -2.77
C PRO A 120 -15.00 5.35 -1.37
N GLU A 121 -15.66 4.34 -0.78
CA GLU A 121 -16.18 4.44 0.59
C GLU A 121 -15.05 4.38 1.63
N VAL A 122 -13.98 3.63 1.37
CA VAL A 122 -12.80 3.56 2.24
C VAL A 122 -12.08 4.91 2.22
N LEU A 123 -11.86 5.48 1.03
CA LEU A 123 -11.28 6.82 0.87
C LEU A 123 -12.10 7.91 1.55
N ARG A 124 -13.43 7.88 1.40
CA ARG A 124 -14.32 8.88 2.02
C ARG A 124 -14.25 8.86 3.55
N LYS A 125 -14.25 7.67 4.14
CA LYS A 125 -14.13 7.51 5.61
C LYS A 125 -12.78 7.99 6.12
N LEU A 126 -11.71 7.74 5.36
CA LEU A 126 -10.37 8.22 5.67
C LEU A 126 -10.28 9.75 5.62
N GLN A 127 -10.84 10.38 4.59
CA GLN A 127 -10.89 11.84 4.48
C GLN A 127 -11.65 12.49 5.64
N GLN A 128 -12.76 11.88 6.09
CA GLN A 128 -13.53 12.38 7.23
C GLN A 128 -12.75 12.28 8.54
N LEU A 129 -11.95 11.23 8.73
CA LEU A 129 -11.13 11.04 9.93
C LEU A 129 -9.92 11.99 9.97
N LEU A 130 -9.36 12.34 8.81
CA LEU A 130 -8.20 13.23 8.68
C LEU A 130 -8.59 14.72 8.57
N SER A 131 -9.87 15.05 8.48
CA SER A 131 -10.33 16.44 8.40
C SER A 131 -10.38 17.08 9.81
N PRO A 132 -9.71 18.23 10.04
CA PRO A 132 -9.66 18.87 11.36
C PRO A 132 -10.98 19.48 11.86
N GLU A 133 -12.09 19.35 11.12
CA GLU A 133 -13.33 20.10 11.37
C GLU A 133 -14.36 19.45 12.33
N SER A 134 -14.03 18.39 13.06
CA SER A 134 -14.94 17.85 14.09
C SER A 134 -14.63 18.35 15.51
N SER A 135 -13.72 19.31 15.65
CA SER A 135 -13.39 19.94 16.94
C SER A 135 -13.80 21.40 16.99
N THR A 136 -15.10 21.69 16.89
CA THR A 136 -15.80 22.76 17.65
C THR A 136 -17.24 22.94 17.14
N ARG A 137 -18.23 22.41 17.85
CA ARG A 137 -19.47 23.14 18.16
C ARG A 137 -20.30 22.36 19.19
N ASN A 138 -19.95 22.55 20.46
CA ASN A 138 -20.92 22.52 21.54
C ASN A 138 -20.85 23.89 22.22
N GLN A 139 -21.73 24.79 21.77
CA GLN A 139 -22.28 25.90 22.53
C GLN A 139 -23.74 26.04 22.16
#